data_AF-A0A5J6N3G1-F1
#
_entry.id   AF-A0A5J6N3G1-F1
#
_cell.length_a   1.000
_cell.length_b   1.000
_cell.length_c   1.000
_cell.angle_alpha   90.00
_cell.angle_beta   90.00
_cell.angle_gamma   90.00
#
_symmetry.space_group_name_H-M   'P 1'
#
loop_
_entity.id
_entity.type
_entity.pdbx_description
1 polymer ?
#
loop_
_entity_poly.entity_id
_entity_poly.type
_entity_poly.pdbx_seq_one_letter_code
_entity_poly.pdbx_strand_id
1 'polypeptide(L)'
;MSRRRFGFMLTLRAAAVLAAALLPGGALSPAFAGDPGKAEGTLTLDTTPTILTHAYAREIVAVPELRGEDTPERTIMLILTDRPMPADGRIDDTAAARLAYLRELRALVIEIDPATGRVPDGWTLLPDEELPQYFSAFEEDSPDLRLTDFAEDRAQGIVTGRIASGGPIEVVNYEERPGPQSYSFDVAFTATVLPAAQVIGTIEADKARSSEQGQAFRQFLDAVAAGDADAVRATLTSDHPLLSVLDSGAVETIQQMVFADGGSADAVYAKLEKIYLFDGTATALLRDPDGWSSYSLAMEEGRWKMGY
;
A
#
# COMPACT_ATOMS: atom_id res chain seq x y z
N MET A 1 -33.71 23.16 11.30
CA MET A 1 -32.71 23.01 12.38
C MET A 1 -32.81 21.60 12.95
N SER A 2 -31.87 20.72 12.59
CA SER A 2 -31.42 19.57 13.39
C SER A 2 -30.37 18.83 12.56
N ARG A 3 -29.09 19.25 12.68
CA ARG A 3 -27.96 18.46 12.21
C ARG A 3 -27.65 17.46 13.33
N ARG A 4 -27.97 16.18 13.11
CA ARG A 4 -27.47 15.11 13.98
C ARG A 4 -25.97 15.00 13.76
N ARG A 5 -25.20 15.48 14.74
CA ARG A 5 -23.79 15.15 14.92
C ARG A 5 -23.71 13.68 15.32
N PHE A 6 -23.31 12.82 14.40
CA PHE A 6 -22.72 11.53 14.77
C PHE A 6 -21.22 11.80 14.96
N GLY A 7 -20.82 12.00 16.21
CA GLY A 7 -19.43 11.96 16.61
C GLY A 7 -19.06 10.49 16.80
N PHE A 8 -18.32 9.93 15.85
CA PHE A 8 -17.55 8.71 16.07
C PHE A 8 -16.07 9.14 16.10
N MET A 9 -15.57 9.39 17.31
CA MET A 9 -14.14 9.40 17.56
C MET A 9 -13.67 7.93 17.52
N LEU A 10 -13.32 7.46 16.31
CA LEU A 10 -12.50 6.25 16.17
C LEU A 10 -11.11 6.57 16.74
N THR A 11 -10.58 5.67 17.56
CA THR A 11 -9.17 5.70 17.95
C THR A 11 -8.34 5.26 16.73
N LEU A 12 -8.05 6.22 15.85
CA LEU A 12 -7.46 6.06 14.50
C LEU A 12 -6.02 5.50 14.44
N ARG A 13 -5.38 5.20 15.58
CA ARG A 13 -4.02 4.63 15.62
C ARG A 13 -3.91 3.29 14.90
N ALA A 14 -4.93 2.44 15.05
CA ALA A 14 -5.03 1.19 14.29
C ALA A 14 -5.56 1.48 12.88
N ALA A 15 -6.49 2.42 12.72
CA ALA A 15 -7.22 2.64 11.47
C ALA A 15 -6.34 3.10 10.29
N ALA A 16 -5.23 3.81 10.51
CA ALA A 16 -4.32 4.22 9.43
C ALA A 16 -3.48 3.05 8.87
N VAL A 17 -2.97 2.18 9.75
CA VAL A 17 -2.28 0.93 9.35
C VAL A 17 -3.27 -0.09 8.79
N LEU A 18 -4.49 -0.12 9.36
CA LEU A 18 -5.61 -0.95 8.91
C LEU A 18 -6.13 -0.52 7.54
N ALA A 19 -6.20 0.80 7.27
CA ALA A 19 -6.51 1.35 5.96
C ALA A 19 -5.42 0.97 4.97
N ALA A 20 -4.14 1.23 5.25
CA ALA A 20 -3.04 0.82 4.35
C ALA A 20 -3.00 -0.70 4.08
N ALA A 21 -3.28 -1.54 5.09
CA ALA A 21 -3.33 -2.99 4.94
C ALA A 21 -4.56 -3.51 4.17
N LEU A 22 -5.57 -2.66 3.96
CA LEU A 22 -6.81 -2.96 3.24
C LEU A 22 -6.97 -2.12 1.96
N LEU A 23 -6.02 -1.23 1.66
CA LEU A 23 -6.02 -0.44 0.44
C LEU A 23 -5.69 -1.34 -0.76
N PRO A 24 -6.29 -1.08 -1.93
CA PRO A 24 -6.09 -1.86 -3.14
C PRO A 24 -4.67 -1.64 -3.70
N GLY A 25 -3.70 -2.36 -3.14
CA GLY A 25 -2.41 -2.55 -3.79
C GLY A 25 -2.60 -3.45 -5.01
N GLY A 26 -2.13 -3.00 -6.17
CA GLY A 26 -2.02 -3.85 -7.36
C GLY A 26 -1.33 -5.18 -7.02
N ALA A 27 -1.41 -6.16 -7.91
CA ALA A 27 -0.87 -7.49 -7.63
C ALA A 27 0.61 -7.46 -7.19
N LEU A 28 0.85 -7.68 -5.91
CA LEU A 28 2.20 -7.77 -5.38
C LEU A 28 2.59 -9.26 -5.32
N SER A 29 3.56 -9.69 -6.12
CA SER A 29 4.34 -10.90 -5.80
C SER A 29 5.42 -10.57 -4.75
N PRO A 30 5.85 -11.54 -3.93
CA PRO A 30 6.98 -11.38 -3.03
C PRO A 30 8.26 -11.23 -3.87
N ALA A 31 8.69 -9.99 -4.07
CA ALA A 31 9.98 -9.69 -4.67
C ALA A 31 10.98 -9.49 -3.52
N PHE A 32 11.86 -10.48 -3.34
CA PHE A 32 12.95 -10.41 -2.37
C PHE A 32 13.97 -9.35 -2.80
N ALA A 33 14.54 -8.66 -1.83
CA ALA A 33 15.41 -7.51 -2.09
C ALA A 33 16.61 -7.93 -2.95
N GLY A 34 16.79 -7.25 -4.09
CA GLY A 34 18.10 -7.08 -4.69
C GLY A 34 18.97 -6.17 -3.81
N ASP A 35 20.24 -5.98 -4.18
CA ASP A 35 21.09 -5.01 -3.48
C ASP A 35 20.41 -3.64 -3.47
N PRO A 36 20.36 -2.93 -2.33
CA PRO A 36 19.72 -1.64 -2.26
C PRO A 36 20.37 -0.66 -3.22
N GLY A 37 19.55 0.08 -3.95
CA GLY A 37 19.98 1.26 -4.67
C GLY A 37 20.45 2.36 -3.74
N LYS A 38 20.94 3.44 -4.32
CA LYS A 38 21.47 4.60 -3.60
C LYS A 38 20.47 5.76 -3.64
N ALA A 39 20.24 6.38 -2.49
CA ALA A 39 19.64 7.70 -2.39
C ALA A 39 20.67 8.70 -1.87
N GLU A 40 20.61 9.94 -2.33
CA GLU A 40 21.42 11.06 -1.86
C GLU A 40 20.52 12.28 -1.71
N GLY A 41 20.14 12.60 -0.48
CA GLY A 41 19.29 13.74 -0.22
C GLY A 41 18.69 13.74 1.17
N THR A 42 17.71 14.62 1.35
CA THR A 42 17.04 14.80 2.63
C THR A 42 15.53 14.86 2.50
N LEU A 43 14.84 14.21 3.43
CA LEU A 43 13.45 14.48 3.78
C LEU A 43 13.44 15.34 5.04
N THR A 44 12.86 16.53 4.98
CA THR A 44 12.80 17.47 6.10
C THR A 44 11.37 17.59 6.59
N LEU A 45 11.13 17.37 7.89
CA LEU A 45 9.85 17.63 8.56
C LEU A 45 9.98 18.91 9.37
N ASP A 46 9.26 19.96 8.98
CA ASP A 46 9.47 21.35 9.42
C ASP A 46 10.93 21.80 9.32
N THR A 47 11.70 21.56 10.39
CA THR A 47 13.12 21.92 10.51
C THR A 47 14.02 20.72 10.81
N THR A 48 13.45 19.51 10.91
CA THR A 48 14.18 18.29 11.28
C THR A 48 14.53 17.50 10.01
N PRO A 49 15.80 17.45 9.61
CA PRO A 49 16.22 16.71 8.43
C PRO A 49 16.39 15.21 8.74
N THR A 50 16.03 14.39 7.76
CA THR A 50 16.29 12.95 7.70
C THR A 50 17.10 12.70 6.43
N ILE A 51 18.30 12.13 6.56
CA ILE A 51 19.14 11.80 5.40
C ILE A 51 18.64 10.48 4.82
N LEU A 52 18.29 10.48 3.53
CA LEU A 52 17.89 9.28 2.79
C LEU A 52 19.11 8.75 2.05
N THR A 53 19.40 7.47 2.24
CA THR A 53 20.65 6.82 1.77
C THR A 53 20.39 5.58 0.90
N HIS A 54 19.20 5.00 0.98
CA HIS A 54 18.83 3.79 0.25
C HIS A 54 17.65 4.05 -0.68
N ALA A 55 17.67 3.42 -1.86
CA ALA A 55 16.60 3.50 -2.84
C ALA A 55 16.18 2.11 -3.31
N TYR A 56 14.87 1.86 -3.34
CA TYR A 56 14.30 0.62 -3.87
C TYR A 56 13.27 0.99 -4.92
N ALA A 57 13.25 0.25 -6.03
CA ALA A 57 12.28 0.49 -7.09
C ALA A 57 11.56 -0.81 -7.44
N ARG A 58 10.25 -0.69 -7.69
CA ARG A 58 9.41 -1.79 -8.12
C ARG A 58 8.45 -1.30 -9.19
N GLU A 59 8.30 -2.12 -10.22
CA GLU A 59 7.25 -1.93 -11.21
C GLU A 59 5.92 -2.43 -10.66
N ILE A 60 4.89 -1.59 -10.80
CA ILE A 60 3.50 -1.91 -10.50
C ILE A 60 2.73 -1.86 -11.82
N VAL A 61 2.00 -2.93 -12.10
CA VAL A 61 1.07 -3.00 -13.22
C VAL A 61 -0.33 -3.08 -12.63
N ALA A 62 -1.14 -2.05 -12.91
CA ALA A 62 -2.52 -2.02 -12.46
C ALA A 62 -3.33 -3.08 -13.21
N VAL A 63 -4.14 -3.86 -12.50
CA VAL A 63 -5.11 -4.73 -13.16
C VAL A 63 -6.17 -3.85 -13.84
N PRO A 64 -6.67 -4.24 -15.03
CA PRO A 64 -7.50 -3.36 -15.85
C PRO A 64 -8.72 -2.76 -15.14
N GLU A 65 -9.34 -3.52 -14.24
CA GLU A 65 -10.52 -3.13 -13.47
C GLU A 65 -10.27 -2.06 -12.40
N LEU A 66 -9.06 -1.98 -11.85
CA LEU A 66 -8.69 -1.01 -10.82
C LEU A 66 -8.10 0.28 -11.41
N ARG A 67 -7.96 0.34 -12.74
CA ARG A 67 -7.36 1.49 -13.43
C ARG A 67 -8.39 2.61 -13.59
N GLY A 68 -8.08 3.80 -13.06
CA GLY A 68 -8.80 5.03 -13.37
C GLY A 68 -8.57 5.50 -14.80
N GLU A 69 -9.41 6.40 -15.31
CA GLU A 69 -9.34 6.92 -16.70
C GLU A 69 -7.96 7.51 -17.03
N ASP A 70 -7.32 8.16 -16.05
CA ASP A 70 -6.02 8.81 -16.19
C ASP A 70 -4.89 8.10 -15.44
N THR A 71 -5.14 6.88 -14.93
CA THR A 71 -4.10 6.11 -14.23
C THR A 71 -3.20 5.41 -15.26
N PRO A 72 -1.86 5.60 -15.22
CA PRO A 72 -0.95 4.90 -16.12
C PRO A 72 -1.07 3.38 -15.93
N GLU A 73 -0.95 2.63 -17.03
CA GLU A 73 -1.00 1.15 -17.00
C GLU A 73 0.13 0.56 -16.13
N ARG A 74 1.25 1.28 -16.09
CA ARG A 74 2.49 0.90 -15.42
C ARG A 74 3.01 2.09 -14.64
N THR A 75 3.32 1.88 -13.37
CA THR A 75 4.08 2.82 -12.54
C THR A 75 5.35 2.17 -12.03
N ILE A 76 6.33 3.01 -11.69
CA ILE A 76 7.49 2.60 -10.90
C ILE A 76 7.31 3.22 -9.52
N MET A 77 7.05 2.37 -8.52
CA MET A 77 7.08 2.74 -7.12
C MET A 77 8.54 2.81 -6.67
N LEU A 78 8.95 3.98 -6.22
CA LEU A 78 10.27 4.27 -5.67
C LEU A 78 10.13 4.51 -4.16
N ILE A 79 10.88 3.75 -3.36
CA ILE A 79 10.94 3.86 -1.91
C ILE A 79 12.33 4.35 -1.51
N LEU A 80 12.42 5.56 -0.99
CA LEU A 80 13.66 6.22 -0.56
C LEU A 80 13.71 6.23 0.97
N THR A 81 14.74 5.63 1.57
CA THR A 81 14.77 5.33 3.02
C THR A 81 16.05 5.80 3.69
N ASP A 82 15.96 6.12 4.98
CA ASP A 82 17.10 6.48 5.85
C ASP A 82 17.94 5.27 6.29
N ARG A 83 17.31 4.09 6.30
CA ARG A 83 17.85 2.81 6.75
C ARG A 83 17.48 1.71 5.76
N PRO A 84 18.28 0.64 5.64
CA PRO A 84 17.99 -0.42 4.69
C PRO A 84 16.73 -1.19 5.10
N MET A 85 15.94 -1.61 4.11
CA MET A 85 14.88 -2.59 4.32
C MET A 85 15.53 -3.98 4.55
N PRO A 86 14.87 -4.90 5.29
CA PRO A 86 15.38 -6.25 5.48
C PRO A 86 15.64 -6.96 4.13
N ALA A 87 16.79 -7.63 4.01
CA ALA A 87 17.21 -8.25 2.75
C ALA A 87 16.31 -9.42 2.31
N ASP A 88 15.73 -10.13 3.28
CA ASP A 88 14.72 -11.17 3.09
C ASP A 88 13.29 -10.61 3.10
N GLY A 89 13.15 -9.30 3.29
CA GLY A 89 11.88 -8.59 3.32
C GLY A 89 11.35 -8.28 1.93
N ARG A 90 10.04 -8.06 1.88
CA ARG A 90 9.35 -7.55 0.69
C ARG A 90 9.70 -6.08 0.45
N ILE A 91 9.87 -5.74 -0.83
CA ILE A 91 9.99 -4.36 -1.27
C ILE A 91 8.62 -3.88 -1.77
N ASP A 92 7.83 -3.35 -0.84
CA ASP A 92 6.61 -2.61 -1.12
C ASP A 92 6.33 -1.57 -0.03
N ASP A 93 5.39 -0.68 -0.32
CA ASP A 93 4.95 0.39 0.56
C ASP A 93 4.38 -0.12 1.88
N THR A 94 3.71 -1.28 1.85
CA THR A 94 3.11 -1.92 3.01
C THR A 94 4.18 -2.42 3.99
N ALA A 95 5.21 -3.10 3.49
CA ALA A 95 6.37 -3.51 4.27
C ALA A 95 7.13 -2.30 4.82
N ALA A 96 7.32 -1.27 3.99
CA ALA A 96 7.95 -0.03 4.42
C ALA A 96 7.12 0.70 5.50
N ALA A 97 5.80 0.74 5.37
CA ALA A 97 4.89 1.35 6.33
C ALA A 97 4.93 0.63 7.68
N ARG A 98 5.00 -0.72 7.68
CA ARG A 98 5.19 -1.51 8.89
C ARG A 98 6.51 -1.16 9.58
N LEU A 99 7.62 -1.07 8.84
CA LEU A 99 8.91 -0.70 9.41
C LEU A 99 8.91 0.74 9.94
N ALA A 100 8.24 1.67 9.26
CA ALA A 100 8.05 3.03 9.75
C ALA A 100 7.26 3.05 11.06
N TYR A 101 6.14 2.32 11.12
CA TYR A 101 5.34 2.14 12.34
C TYR A 101 6.17 1.60 13.51
N LEU A 102 7.04 0.62 13.25
CA LEU A 102 7.98 0.05 14.23
C LEU A 102 9.20 0.95 14.53
N ARG A 103 9.28 2.14 13.93
CA ARG A 103 10.38 3.11 14.06
C ARG A 103 11.71 2.62 13.50
N GLU A 104 11.66 1.60 12.65
CA GLU A 104 12.83 0.98 12.05
C GLU A 104 13.28 1.71 10.78
N LEU A 105 12.43 2.54 10.19
CA LEU A 105 12.81 3.43 9.09
C LEU A 105 11.99 4.73 9.05
N ARG A 106 12.46 5.67 8.24
CA ARG A 106 11.70 6.80 7.67
C ARG A 106 11.84 6.71 6.16
N ALA A 107 10.76 6.94 5.42
CA ALA A 107 10.80 6.88 3.97
C ALA A 107 9.99 7.96 3.26
N LEU A 108 10.32 8.13 1.99
CA LEU A 108 9.51 8.78 0.97
C LEU A 108 9.16 7.72 -0.09
N VAL A 109 7.88 7.52 -0.35
CA VAL A 109 7.39 6.67 -1.44
C VAL A 109 6.88 7.57 -2.55
N ILE A 110 7.25 7.27 -3.79
CA ILE A 110 6.88 8.03 -4.98
C ILE A 110 6.45 7.04 -6.07
N GLU A 111 5.32 7.28 -6.69
CA GLU A 111 4.94 6.60 -7.93
C GLU A 111 5.35 7.45 -9.13
N ILE A 112 6.02 6.84 -10.10
CA ILE A 112 6.47 7.51 -11.32
C ILE A 112 5.78 6.85 -12.51
N ASP A 113 5.15 7.65 -13.38
CA ASP A 113 4.79 7.20 -14.72
C ASP A 113 6.05 7.24 -15.60
N PRO A 114 6.63 6.08 -15.95
CA PRO A 114 7.86 6.03 -16.71
C PRO A 114 7.70 6.48 -18.16
N ALA A 115 6.47 6.54 -18.70
CA ALA A 115 6.21 6.98 -20.06
C ALA A 115 6.26 8.51 -20.20
N THR A 116 5.83 9.23 -19.16
CA THR A 116 5.74 10.70 -19.18
C THR A 116 6.77 11.38 -18.28
N GLY A 117 7.37 10.65 -17.33
CA GLY A 117 8.21 11.22 -16.28
C GLY A 117 7.42 12.04 -15.26
N ARG A 118 6.09 11.86 -15.20
CA ARG A 118 5.23 12.48 -14.18
C ARG A 118 5.24 11.65 -12.90
N VAL A 119 4.97 12.32 -11.79
CA VAL A 119 4.78 11.70 -10.47
C VAL A 119 3.28 11.75 -10.15
N PRO A 120 2.50 10.70 -10.45
CA PRO A 120 1.07 10.67 -10.13
C PRO A 120 0.75 10.65 -8.64
N ASP A 121 1.63 10.07 -7.82
CA ASP A 121 1.40 9.98 -6.37
C ASP A 121 2.70 9.87 -5.56
N GLY A 122 2.60 10.09 -4.26
CA GLY A 122 3.67 9.88 -3.30
C GLY A 122 3.20 10.10 -1.87
N TRP A 123 3.92 9.54 -0.90
CA TRP A 123 3.61 9.71 0.52
C TRP A 123 4.87 9.57 1.38
N THR A 124 4.86 10.14 2.59
CA THR A 124 5.92 9.92 3.58
C THR A 124 5.55 8.77 4.51
N LEU A 125 6.53 7.96 4.89
CA LEU A 125 6.37 6.92 5.91
C LEU A 125 7.18 7.33 7.15
N LEU A 126 6.48 7.66 8.23
CA LEU A 126 7.03 8.19 9.46
C LEU A 126 6.63 7.33 10.67
N PRO A 127 7.41 7.35 11.77
CA PRO A 127 7.02 6.75 13.05
C PRO A 127 5.66 7.23 13.56
N ASP A 128 4.85 6.36 14.19
CA ASP A 128 3.49 6.68 14.67
C ASP A 128 3.43 7.86 15.67
N GLU A 129 4.51 8.09 16.42
CA GLU A 129 4.62 9.26 17.33
C GLU A 129 4.80 10.59 16.59
N GLU A 130 5.17 10.54 15.31
CA GLU A 130 5.42 11.71 14.44
C GLU A 130 4.22 12.03 13.52
N LEU A 131 3.08 11.38 13.80
CA LEU A 131 1.86 11.30 12.98
C LEU A 131 2.08 10.50 11.69
N PRO A 132 1.21 9.53 11.35
CA PRO A 132 1.21 8.95 10.00
C PRO A 132 0.82 10.03 8.99
N GLN A 133 1.67 10.27 7.99
CA GLN A 133 1.51 11.36 7.03
C GLN A 133 1.27 10.82 5.63
N TYR A 134 0.00 10.71 5.29
CA TYR A 134 -0.42 10.59 3.91
C TYR A 134 -0.38 11.99 3.29
N PHE A 135 0.44 12.15 2.26
CA PHE A 135 0.12 13.11 1.22
C PHE A 135 -0.38 12.31 0.02
N SER A 136 -1.22 12.95 -0.77
CA SER A 136 -1.88 12.37 -1.93
C SER A 136 -1.70 13.44 -2.99
N ALA A 137 -0.83 13.20 -3.96
CA ALA A 137 -0.50 14.19 -4.99
C ALA A 137 -1.51 14.12 -6.16
N PHE A 138 -2.82 14.10 -5.86
CA PHE A 138 -3.87 13.89 -6.87
C PHE A 138 -4.32 15.16 -7.59
N GLU A 139 -3.77 16.33 -7.26
CA GLU A 139 -4.10 17.52 -8.01
C GLU A 139 -3.11 17.69 -9.16
N GLU A 140 -3.63 17.65 -10.40
CA GLU A 140 -2.90 17.84 -11.66
C GLU A 140 -2.05 19.12 -11.70
N ASP A 141 -2.29 20.03 -10.77
CA ASP A 141 -1.57 21.27 -10.52
C ASP A 141 -0.97 21.30 -9.10
N SER A 142 -0.23 20.27 -8.66
CA SER A 142 0.70 20.47 -7.54
C SER A 142 1.98 21.11 -8.10
N PRO A 143 2.14 22.45 -8.08
CA PRO A 143 3.31 23.15 -8.64
C PRO A 143 4.63 22.82 -7.92
N ASP A 144 4.56 21.95 -6.91
CA ASP A 144 5.57 21.75 -5.89
C ASP A 144 6.31 20.42 -6.02
N LEU A 145 6.20 19.67 -7.12
CA LEU A 145 7.05 18.49 -7.36
C LEU A 145 7.83 18.62 -8.67
N ARG A 146 9.13 18.31 -8.59
CA ARG A 146 10.04 18.35 -9.72
C ARG A 146 10.83 17.06 -9.80
N LEU A 147 10.51 16.24 -10.79
CA LEU A 147 11.35 15.13 -11.21
C LEU A 147 12.27 15.61 -12.33
N THR A 148 13.57 15.63 -12.10
CA THR A 148 14.58 15.96 -13.10
C THR A 148 15.49 14.77 -13.37
N ASP A 149 16.08 14.76 -14.57
CA ASP A 149 17.08 13.75 -14.97
C ASP A 149 16.59 12.30 -14.86
N PHE A 150 15.26 12.10 -14.90
CA PHE A 150 14.69 10.77 -14.85
C PHE A 150 15.07 9.97 -16.09
N ALA A 151 15.64 8.80 -15.87
CA ALA A 151 15.99 7.86 -16.91
C ALA A 151 15.71 6.43 -16.44
N GLU A 152 15.19 5.63 -17.37
CA GLU A 152 15.01 4.18 -17.21
C GLU A 152 15.94 3.46 -18.19
N ASP A 153 16.95 2.75 -17.68
CA ASP A 153 17.72 1.77 -18.45
C ASP A 153 17.04 0.41 -18.32
N ARG A 154 16.13 0.11 -19.26
CA ARG A 154 15.43 -1.18 -19.30
C ARG A 154 16.34 -2.39 -19.53
N ALA A 155 17.49 -2.19 -20.17
CA ALA A 155 18.42 -3.29 -20.41
C ALA A 155 19.13 -3.71 -19.11
N GLN A 156 19.38 -2.75 -18.23
CA GLN A 156 19.98 -2.99 -16.91
C GLN A 156 18.94 -3.15 -15.80
N GLY A 157 17.67 -2.80 -16.06
CA GLY A 157 16.62 -2.76 -15.06
C GLY A 157 16.90 -1.71 -14.00
N ILE A 158 17.40 -0.53 -14.38
CA ILE A 158 17.81 0.54 -13.46
C ILE A 158 17.01 1.81 -13.76
N VAL A 159 16.59 2.51 -12.70
CA VAL A 159 16.09 3.89 -12.77
C VAL A 159 17.03 4.85 -12.05
N THR A 160 17.19 6.04 -12.62
CA THR A 160 17.91 7.15 -12.01
C THR A 160 17.07 8.42 -12.09
N GLY A 161 17.29 9.36 -11.19
CA GLY A 161 16.67 10.67 -11.27
C GLY A 161 16.92 11.51 -10.02
N ARG A 162 16.31 12.69 -9.99
CA ARG A 162 16.25 13.56 -8.81
C ARG A 162 14.83 14.04 -8.61
N ILE A 163 14.28 13.81 -7.42
CA ILE A 163 12.95 14.23 -7.04
C ILE A 163 13.06 15.28 -5.94
N ALA A 164 12.44 16.44 -6.15
CA ALA A 164 12.48 17.55 -5.21
C ALA A 164 11.11 18.20 -5.07
N SER A 165 10.82 18.69 -3.87
CA SER A 165 9.68 19.56 -3.67
C SER A 165 10.04 21.02 -4.03
N GLY A 166 9.10 21.76 -4.61
CA GLY A 166 9.25 23.18 -4.96
C GLY A 166 9.26 24.11 -3.74
N GLY A 167 8.78 23.60 -2.61
CA GLY A 167 8.74 24.25 -1.30
C GLY A 167 8.27 23.26 -0.21
N PRO A 168 8.00 23.74 1.01
CA PRO A 168 7.35 22.96 2.04
C PRO A 168 5.90 22.62 1.64
N ILE A 169 5.54 21.35 1.72
CA ILE A 169 4.20 20.81 1.50
C ILE A 169 3.50 20.69 2.85
N GLU A 170 2.25 21.15 2.94
CA GLU A 170 1.45 21.10 4.17
C GLU A 170 1.08 19.66 4.56
N VAL A 171 1.13 19.38 5.86
CA VAL A 171 0.70 18.10 6.44
C VAL A 171 -0.80 18.12 6.69
N VAL A 172 -1.53 17.17 6.12
CA VAL A 172 -2.96 17.01 6.40
C VAL A 172 -3.16 16.19 7.68
N ASN A 173 -3.42 16.90 8.78
CA ASN A 173 -3.60 16.31 10.10
C ASN A 173 -5.08 16.28 10.52
N TYR A 174 -5.81 15.24 10.08
CA TYR A 174 -7.24 15.07 10.37
C TYR A 174 -7.57 14.89 11.86
N GLU A 175 -6.58 14.58 12.70
CA GLU A 175 -6.77 14.32 14.12
C GLU A 175 -6.42 15.51 15.02
N GLU A 176 -6.00 16.64 14.44
CA GLU A 176 -5.55 17.84 15.19
C GLU A 176 -4.47 17.53 16.25
N ARG A 177 -3.69 16.46 16.06
CA ARG A 177 -2.64 16.07 17.01
C ARG A 177 -1.43 17.00 16.87
N PRO A 178 -0.64 17.23 17.93
CA PRO A 178 0.64 17.92 17.77
C PRO A 178 1.56 17.10 16.86
N GLY A 179 2.23 17.76 15.92
CA GLY A 179 3.14 17.14 14.96
C GLY A 179 3.66 18.14 13.93
N PRO A 180 4.48 17.68 12.96
CA PRO A 180 5.02 18.58 11.95
C PRO A 180 3.91 19.18 11.10
N GLN A 181 4.08 20.44 10.70
CA GLN A 181 3.10 21.18 9.91
C GLN A 181 3.39 21.09 8.41
N SER A 182 4.64 20.84 8.06
CA SER A 182 5.09 20.76 6.69
C SER A 182 6.21 19.74 6.50
N TYR A 183 6.41 19.30 5.27
CA TYR A 183 7.60 18.55 4.88
C TYR A 183 8.14 19.01 3.52
N SER A 184 9.42 18.79 3.27
CA SER A 184 10.05 19.04 1.97
C SER A 184 11.12 18.00 1.71
N PHE A 185 11.49 17.80 0.44
CA PHE A 185 12.54 16.86 0.09
C PHE A 185 13.31 17.29 -1.14
N ASP A 186 14.54 16.80 -1.25
CA ASP A 186 15.38 16.93 -2.44
C ASP A 186 16.34 15.74 -2.44
N VAL A 187 16.13 14.80 -3.36
CA VAL A 187 16.77 13.49 -3.34
C VAL A 187 17.12 13.02 -4.74
N ALA A 188 18.41 12.77 -4.97
CA ALA A 188 18.89 12.02 -6.13
C ALA A 188 18.84 10.52 -5.83
N PHE A 189 18.54 9.70 -6.83
CA PHE A 189 18.40 8.26 -6.65
C PHE A 189 18.96 7.45 -7.83
N THR A 190 19.34 6.22 -7.52
CA THR A 190 19.63 5.14 -8.47
C THR A 190 19.16 3.84 -7.87
N ALA A 191 18.26 3.12 -8.53
CA ALA A 191 17.70 1.87 -8.00
C ALA A 191 17.49 0.84 -9.11
N THR A 192 17.72 -0.44 -8.77
CA THR A 192 17.27 -1.55 -9.60
C THR A 192 15.76 -1.69 -9.47
N VAL A 193 15.08 -1.84 -10.61
CA VAL A 193 13.63 -2.02 -10.69
C VAL A 193 13.32 -3.51 -10.60
N LEU A 194 12.62 -3.89 -9.54
CA LEU A 194 12.01 -5.21 -9.43
C LEU A 194 10.83 -5.28 -10.41
N PRO A 195 10.80 -6.26 -11.35
CA PRO A 195 9.74 -6.35 -12.34
C PRO A 195 8.38 -6.64 -11.68
N ALA A 196 7.32 -6.17 -12.32
CA ALA A 196 5.97 -6.46 -11.86
C ALA A 196 5.66 -7.96 -11.98
N ALA A 197 4.79 -8.44 -11.09
CA ALA A 197 4.24 -9.77 -11.18
C ALA A 197 3.45 -9.91 -12.50
N GLN A 198 3.68 -11.00 -13.23
CA GLN A 198 2.91 -11.27 -14.44
C GLN A 198 1.66 -12.08 -14.12
N VAL A 199 0.52 -11.66 -14.66
CA VAL A 199 -0.72 -12.44 -14.59
C VAL A 199 -0.49 -13.74 -15.36
N ILE A 200 -0.54 -14.87 -14.66
CA ILE A 200 -0.41 -16.22 -15.25
C ILE A 200 -1.78 -16.87 -15.51
N GLY A 201 -2.85 -16.30 -14.96
CA GLY A 201 -4.21 -16.78 -15.18
C GLY A 201 -5.28 -15.88 -14.59
N THR A 202 -6.50 -16.07 -15.06
CA THR A 202 -7.69 -15.37 -14.57
C THR A 202 -8.80 -16.38 -14.29
N ILE A 203 -9.39 -16.32 -13.11
CA ILE A 203 -10.57 -17.10 -12.72
C ILE A 203 -11.75 -16.15 -12.59
N GLU A 204 -12.89 -16.46 -13.19
CA GLU A 204 -14.05 -15.56 -13.25
C GLU A 204 -15.32 -16.15 -12.62
N ALA A 205 -16.18 -15.26 -12.13
CA ALA A 205 -17.53 -15.50 -11.62
C ALA A 205 -17.63 -16.70 -10.66
N ASP A 206 -18.50 -17.66 -10.94
CA ASP A 206 -18.71 -18.82 -10.08
C ASP A 206 -17.45 -19.67 -9.90
N LYS A 207 -16.54 -19.67 -10.88
CA LYS A 207 -15.24 -20.36 -10.75
C LYS A 207 -14.34 -19.63 -9.76
N ALA A 208 -14.36 -18.30 -9.73
CA ALA A 208 -13.62 -17.53 -8.73
C ALA A 208 -14.10 -17.89 -7.32
N ARG A 209 -15.42 -17.93 -7.12
CA ARG A 209 -16.04 -18.31 -5.84
C ARG A 209 -15.85 -19.79 -5.45
N SER A 210 -15.60 -20.68 -6.38
CA SER A 210 -15.36 -22.11 -6.08
C SER A 210 -13.88 -22.51 -6.09
N SER A 211 -12.98 -21.59 -6.45
CA SER A 211 -11.54 -21.80 -6.41
C SER A 211 -10.97 -21.85 -4.99
N GLU A 212 -9.79 -22.42 -4.82
CA GLU A 212 -9.09 -22.46 -3.52
C GLU A 212 -8.84 -21.04 -2.97
N GLN A 213 -8.52 -20.09 -3.85
CA GLN A 213 -8.31 -18.68 -3.52
C GLN A 213 -9.62 -18.03 -3.04
N GLY A 214 -10.73 -18.27 -3.75
CA GLY A 214 -12.06 -17.80 -3.33
C GLY A 214 -12.44 -18.37 -1.97
N GLN A 215 -12.19 -19.66 -1.73
CA GLN A 215 -12.46 -20.29 -0.43
C GLN A 215 -11.57 -19.73 0.69
N ALA A 216 -10.30 -19.39 0.42
CA ALA A 216 -9.44 -18.71 1.40
C ALA A 216 -9.97 -17.31 1.75
N PHE A 217 -10.37 -16.53 0.75
CA PHE A 217 -11.03 -15.24 0.98
C PHE A 217 -12.31 -15.39 1.81
N ARG A 218 -13.12 -16.42 1.51
CA ARG A 218 -14.32 -16.73 2.28
C ARG A 218 -14.02 -17.01 3.75
N GLN A 219 -13.00 -17.83 4.03
CA GLN A 219 -12.60 -18.17 5.40
C GLN A 219 -12.20 -16.93 6.20
N PHE A 220 -11.48 -15.98 5.56
CA PHE A 220 -11.18 -14.69 6.17
C PHE A 220 -12.45 -13.91 6.52
N LEU A 221 -13.39 -13.78 5.57
CA LEU A 221 -14.65 -13.05 5.81
C LEU A 221 -15.47 -13.68 6.96
N ASP A 222 -15.54 -15.01 7.01
CA ASP A 222 -16.25 -15.71 8.08
C ASP A 222 -15.55 -15.51 9.45
N ALA A 223 -14.22 -15.52 9.49
CA ALA A 223 -13.44 -15.26 10.71
C ALA A 223 -13.63 -13.82 11.22
N VAL A 224 -13.62 -12.83 10.32
CA VAL A 224 -13.91 -11.42 10.66
C VAL A 224 -15.34 -11.27 11.15
N ALA A 225 -16.33 -11.90 10.49
CA ALA A 225 -17.72 -11.84 10.91
C ALA A 225 -17.97 -12.48 12.28
N ALA A 226 -17.20 -13.50 12.64
CA ALA A 226 -17.27 -14.16 13.95
C ALA A 226 -16.63 -13.33 15.09
N GLY A 227 -15.85 -12.30 14.77
CA GLY A 227 -15.13 -11.53 15.79
C GLY A 227 -13.99 -12.30 16.46
N ASP A 228 -13.51 -13.39 15.84
CA ASP A 228 -12.50 -14.28 16.41
C ASP A 228 -11.10 -13.89 15.92
N ALA A 229 -10.33 -13.22 16.79
CA ALA A 229 -8.98 -12.75 16.47
C ALA A 229 -8.01 -13.88 16.13
N ASP A 230 -8.13 -15.04 16.77
CA ASP A 230 -7.24 -16.17 16.49
C ASP A 230 -7.60 -16.83 15.15
N ALA A 231 -8.89 -16.91 14.83
CA ALA A 231 -9.35 -17.36 13.51
C ALA A 231 -8.91 -16.39 12.41
N VAL A 232 -9.05 -15.07 12.61
CA VAL A 232 -8.56 -14.06 11.67
C VAL A 232 -7.06 -14.26 11.48
N ARG A 233 -6.28 -14.36 12.57
CA ARG A 233 -4.82 -14.59 12.51
C ARG A 233 -4.45 -15.80 11.65
N ALA A 234 -5.20 -16.89 11.76
CA ALA A 234 -4.95 -18.12 11.01
C ALA A 234 -5.17 -17.98 9.49
N THR A 235 -5.98 -17.00 9.07
CA THR A 235 -6.28 -16.71 7.66
C THR A 235 -5.33 -15.70 7.00
N LEU A 236 -4.39 -15.13 7.76
CA LEU A 236 -3.41 -14.16 7.27
C LEU A 236 -2.03 -14.83 7.04
N THR A 237 -1.29 -14.34 6.04
CA THR A 237 0.15 -14.66 5.88
C THR A 237 0.95 -14.17 7.09
N SER A 238 2.09 -14.81 7.36
CA SER A 238 2.94 -14.51 8.52
C SER A 238 3.55 -13.10 8.52
N ASP A 239 3.61 -12.46 7.36
CA ASP A 239 4.09 -11.10 7.15
C ASP A 239 2.96 -10.06 7.08
N HIS A 240 1.69 -10.48 7.19
CA HIS A 240 0.55 -9.58 7.04
C HIS A 240 0.59 -8.44 8.09
N PRO A 241 0.48 -7.17 7.68
CA PRO A 241 0.62 -6.03 8.60
C PRO A 241 -0.37 -6.06 9.78
N LEU A 242 -1.57 -6.58 9.53
CA LEU A 242 -2.58 -6.73 10.58
C LEU A 242 -2.11 -7.57 11.77
N LEU A 243 -1.17 -8.50 11.59
CA LEU A 243 -0.70 -9.37 12.67
C LEU A 243 -0.10 -8.60 13.85
N SER A 244 0.54 -7.45 13.61
CA SER A 244 1.14 -6.65 14.69
C SER A 244 0.13 -5.86 15.52
N VAL A 245 -1.09 -5.70 14.99
CA VAL A 245 -2.16 -4.91 15.63
C VAL A 245 -3.40 -5.75 15.97
N LEU A 246 -3.40 -7.06 15.64
CA LEU A 246 -4.57 -7.92 15.80
C LEU A 246 -4.80 -8.32 17.26
N ASP A 247 -5.62 -7.52 17.95
CA ASP A 247 -6.28 -7.84 19.22
C ASP A 247 -7.81 -7.84 19.06
N SER A 248 -8.55 -8.12 20.13
CA SER A 248 -10.02 -8.17 20.09
C SER A 248 -10.68 -6.84 19.68
N GLY A 249 -10.07 -5.70 19.98
CA GLY A 249 -10.58 -4.38 19.57
C GLY A 249 -10.28 -4.06 18.10
N ALA A 250 -9.14 -4.56 17.60
CA ALA A 250 -8.78 -4.45 16.20
C ALA A 250 -9.74 -5.25 15.30
N VAL A 251 -10.20 -6.43 15.74
CA VAL A 251 -11.16 -7.24 14.96
C VAL A 251 -12.50 -6.51 14.81
N GLU A 252 -13.00 -5.83 15.83
CA GLU A 252 -14.23 -5.02 15.69
C GLU A 252 -14.04 -3.90 14.65
N THR A 253 -12.86 -3.28 14.63
CA THR A 253 -12.53 -2.25 13.63
C THR A 253 -12.45 -2.85 12.22
N ILE A 254 -11.82 -4.01 12.05
CA ILE A 254 -11.77 -4.75 10.77
C ILE A 254 -13.18 -5.11 10.34
N GLN A 255 -14.02 -5.58 11.25
CA GLN A 255 -15.41 -5.94 10.98
C GLN A 255 -16.20 -4.72 10.48
N GLN A 256 -16.03 -3.57 11.13
CA GLN A 256 -16.64 -2.32 10.69
C GLN A 256 -16.14 -1.87 9.31
N MET A 257 -14.87 -2.10 8.97
CA MET A 257 -14.32 -1.74 7.65
C MET A 257 -14.77 -2.70 6.55
N VAL A 258 -14.65 -4.01 6.77
CA VAL A 258 -15.02 -5.04 5.78
C VAL A 258 -16.53 -5.05 5.53
N PHE A 259 -17.34 -4.70 6.55
CA PHE A 259 -18.81 -4.69 6.46
C PHE A 259 -19.42 -3.28 6.60
N ALA A 260 -18.68 -2.21 6.27
CA ALA A 260 -19.08 -0.82 6.50
C ALA A 260 -20.48 -0.47 5.96
N ASP A 261 -20.88 -1.06 4.83
CA ASP A 261 -22.20 -0.86 4.21
C ASP A 261 -23.33 -1.67 4.88
N GLY A 262 -23.13 -2.15 6.11
CA GLY A 262 -24.07 -3.04 6.80
C GLY A 262 -24.14 -4.44 6.19
N GLY A 263 -23.06 -4.85 5.51
CA GLY A 263 -22.96 -6.13 4.80
C GLY A 263 -22.77 -7.34 5.73
N SER A 264 -22.92 -8.52 5.17
CA SER A 264 -22.51 -9.79 5.78
C SER A 264 -21.34 -10.40 5.01
N ALA A 265 -20.68 -11.42 5.57
CA ALA A 265 -19.69 -12.22 4.85
C ALA A 265 -20.25 -12.75 3.51
N ASP A 266 -21.51 -13.20 3.48
CA ASP A 266 -22.18 -13.64 2.25
C ASP A 266 -22.33 -12.50 1.23
N ALA A 267 -22.73 -11.31 1.69
CA ALA A 267 -22.93 -10.17 0.80
C ALA A 267 -21.61 -9.69 0.17
N VAL A 268 -20.53 -9.63 0.95
CA VAL A 268 -19.19 -9.29 0.46
C VAL A 268 -18.69 -10.39 -0.49
N TYR A 269 -18.85 -11.66 -0.12
CA TYR A 269 -18.40 -12.79 -0.94
C TYR A 269 -19.15 -12.89 -2.28
N ALA A 270 -20.44 -12.53 -2.31
CA ALA A 270 -21.23 -12.50 -3.54
C ALA A 270 -20.71 -11.49 -4.57
N LYS A 271 -19.98 -10.45 -4.12
CA LYS A 271 -19.34 -9.45 -4.99
C LYS A 271 -18.08 -9.99 -5.67
N LEU A 272 -17.51 -11.10 -5.21
CA LEU A 272 -16.31 -11.70 -5.83
C LEU A 272 -16.62 -12.11 -7.27
N GLU A 273 -15.99 -11.42 -8.22
CA GLU A 273 -16.24 -11.59 -9.65
C GLU A 273 -15.02 -12.11 -10.39
N LYS A 274 -13.80 -11.79 -9.95
CA LYS A 274 -12.58 -12.19 -10.64
C LYS A 274 -11.44 -12.46 -9.68
N ILE A 275 -10.55 -13.38 -10.03
CA ILE A 275 -9.27 -13.59 -9.35
C ILE A 275 -8.18 -13.61 -10.41
N TYR A 276 -7.25 -12.68 -10.32
CA TYR A 276 -6.00 -12.73 -11.08
C TYR A 276 -4.97 -13.57 -10.33
N LEU A 277 -4.34 -14.50 -11.03
CA LEU A 277 -3.30 -15.36 -10.50
C LEU A 277 -1.94 -14.87 -10.96
N PHE A 278 -0.99 -14.91 -10.04
CA PHE A 278 0.43 -14.61 -10.22
C PHE A 278 1.24 -15.79 -9.68
N ASP A 279 2.56 -15.75 -9.85
CA ASP A 279 3.42 -16.77 -9.24
C ASP A 279 3.38 -16.63 -7.70
N GLY A 280 2.79 -17.62 -7.03
CA GLY A 280 2.63 -17.67 -5.58
C GLY A 280 1.60 -16.71 -4.96
N THR A 281 1.06 -15.74 -5.71
CA THR A 281 0.07 -14.77 -5.21
C THR A 281 -1.18 -14.65 -6.09
N ALA A 282 -2.21 -14.00 -5.58
CA ALA A 282 -3.46 -13.76 -6.29
C ALA A 282 -4.11 -12.45 -5.84
N THR A 283 -4.92 -11.85 -6.71
CA THR A 283 -5.74 -10.68 -6.39
C THR A 283 -7.20 -11.00 -6.65
N ALA A 284 -7.99 -11.06 -5.59
CA ALA A 284 -9.44 -11.21 -5.63
C ALA A 284 -10.09 -9.84 -5.87
N LEU A 285 -10.90 -9.73 -6.91
CA LEU A 285 -11.62 -8.52 -7.30
C LEU A 285 -13.11 -8.65 -7.01
N LEU A 286 -13.61 -7.67 -6.29
CA LEU A 286 -15.01 -7.54 -5.91
C LEU A 286 -15.63 -6.39 -6.68
N ARG A 287 -16.82 -6.64 -7.23
CA ARG A 287 -17.60 -5.64 -7.95
C ARG A 287 -18.53 -4.92 -6.99
N ASP A 288 -18.24 -3.65 -6.75
CA ASP A 288 -19.09 -2.75 -5.99
C ASP A 288 -19.98 -1.91 -6.93
N PRO A 289 -21.08 -1.31 -6.44
CA PRO A 289 -21.93 -0.45 -7.27
C PRO A 289 -21.16 0.70 -7.92
N ASP A 290 -20.19 1.27 -7.18
CA ASP A 290 -19.46 2.47 -7.57
C ASP A 290 -18.04 2.17 -8.07
N GLY A 291 -17.65 0.90 -8.20
CA GLY A 291 -16.30 0.56 -8.65
C GLY A 291 -15.88 -0.88 -8.39
N TRP A 292 -14.59 -1.05 -8.16
CA TRP A 292 -13.97 -2.32 -7.85
C TRP A 292 -13.18 -2.19 -6.55
N SER A 293 -13.25 -3.21 -5.71
CA SER A 293 -12.34 -3.40 -4.58
C SER A 293 -11.48 -4.63 -4.82
N SER A 294 -10.31 -4.68 -4.19
CA SER A 294 -9.38 -5.79 -4.35
C SER A 294 -8.82 -6.27 -3.02
N TYR A 295 -8.60 -7.57 -2.94
CA TYR A 295 -7.98 -8.23 -1.81
C TYR A 295 -6.83 -9.11 -2.30
N SER A 296 -5.70 -9.04 -1.62
CA SER A 296 -4.53 -9.84 -1.96
C SER A 296 -4.52 -11.15 -1.21
N LEU A 297 -4.09 -12.19 -1.90
CA LEU A 297 -3.86 -13.51 -1.34
C LEU A 297 -2.46 -14.01 -1.72
N ALA A 298 -1.88 -14.84 -0.86
CA ALA A 298 -0.64 -15.56 -1.15
C ALA A 298 -0.70 -17.01 -0.70
N MET A 299 0.11 -17.83 -1.37
CA MET A 299 0.35 -19.21 -1.00
C MET A 299 1.41 -19.27 0.10
N GLU A 300 1.02 -19.66 1.30
CA GLU A 300 1.93 -19.88 2.44
C GLU A 300 1.78 -21.31 2.95
N GLU A 301 2.90 -22.05 3.00
CA GLU A 301 2.92 -23.45 3.46
C GLU A 301 1.90 -24.36 2.73
N GLY A 302 1.69 -24.12 1.43
CA GLY A 302 0.74 -24.89 0.62
C GLY A 302 -0.73 -24.56 0.85
N ARG A 303 -1.03 -23.42 1.49
CA ARG A 303 -2.40 -22.91 1.68
C ARG A 303 -2.51 -21.45 1.25
N TRP A 304 -3.62 -21.10 0.61
CA TRP A 304 -3.96 -19.71 0.32
C TRP A 304 -4.40 -19.00 1.59
N LYS A 305 -3.87 -17.78 1.78
CA LYS A 305 -4.17 -16.88 2.89
C LYS A 305 -4.30 -15.45 2.38
N MET A 306 -4.93 -14.59 3.16
CA MET A 306 -4.94 -13.15 2.89
C MET A 306 -3.55 -12.58 3.14
N GLY A 307 -3.08 -11.74 2.23
CA GLY A 307 -1.74 -11.17 2.27
C GLY A 307 -1.06 -11.22 0.91
N TYR A 308 0.26 -11.07 0.90
CA TYR A 308 1.03 -11.17 -0.33
C TYR A 308 2.31 -11.97 -0.13
#